data_AF-A0A7S1QNF0-F1
#
_entry.id   AF-A0A7S1QNF0-F1
#
_cell.length_a   1.000
_cell.length_b   1.000
_cell.length_c   1.000
_cell.angle_alpha   90.00
_cell.angle_beta   90.00
_cell.angle_gamma   90.00
#
_symmetry.space_group_name_H-M   'P 1'
#
loop_
_entity.id
_entity.type
_entity.pdbx_description
1 polymer ?
#
loop_
_entity_poly.entity_id
_entity_poly.type
_entity_poly.pdbx_seq_one_letter_code
_entity_poly.pdbx_strand_id
1 'polypeptide(L)'
;IQACGQAVAEAKARADANLIEAESESKQAELRAQAFRIAAEAELAQLKSKQQAEIDYKKKTNELELHKARELADIEAGKLAQIMEAIGPETIVAIAEAGPEMQAKLLEGLGLKGYLITDGNSPINLFNTAQGMVGTPGAGQ
;
A
#
# COMPACT_ATOMS: atom_id res chain seq x y z
N ILE A 1 -21.97 -25.10 80.68
CA ILE A 1 -21.61 -26.03 79.56
C ILE A 1 -22.33 -25.64 78.26
N GLN A 2 -23.66 -25.37 78.27
CA GLN A 2 -24.41 -24.91 77.09
C GLN A 2 -23.84 -23.68 76.37
N ALA A 3 -23.45 -22.63 77.11
CA ALA A 3 -22.93 -21.40 76.51
C ALA A 3 -21.60 -21.59 75.74
N CYS A 4 -20.71 -22.48 76.19
CA CYS A 4 -19.49 -22.81 75.46
C CYS A 4 -19.77 -23.66 74.21
N GLY A 5 -20.74 -24.57 74.27
CA GLY A 5 -21.13 -25.38 73.11
C GLY A 5 -21.69 -24.52 71.97
N GLN A 6 -22.52 -23.52 72.31
CA GLN A 6 -23.09 -22.59 71.34
C GLN A 6 -22.03 -21.69 70.70
N ALA A 7 -21.13 -21.10 71.50
CA ALA A 7 -20.07 -20.24 70.96
C ALA A 7 -19.09 -21.00 70.04
N VAL A 8 -18.74 -22.24 70.37
CA VAL A 8 -17.87 -23.07 69.52
C VAL A 8 -18.58 -23.49 68.23
N ALA A 9 -19.87 -23.84 68.29
CA ALA A 9 -20.66 -24.17 67.12
C ALA A 9 -20.81 -22.97 66.17
N GLU A 10 -21.06 -21.78 66.72
CA GLU A 10 -21.17 -20.54 65.93
C GLU A 10 -19.83 -20.14 65.30
N ALA A 11 -18.72 -20.27 66.05
CA ALA A 11 -17.38 -20.00 65.52
C ALA A 11 -17.02 -20.96 64.36
N LYS A 12 -17.36 -22.26 64.49
CA LYS A 12 -17.17 -23.24 63.42
C LYS A 12 -18.05 -22.94 62.21
N ALA A 13 -19.33 -22.66 62.41
CA ALA A 13 -20.24 -22.32 61.32
C ALA A 13 -19.79 -21.06 60.55
N ARG A 14 -19.28 -20.03 61.26
CA ARG A 14 -18.68 -18.85 60.61
C ARG A 14 -17.40 -19.17 59.86
N ALA A 15 -16.52 -20.00 60.43
CA ALA A 15 -15.29 -20.41 59.75
C ALA A 15 -15.59 -21.19 58.47
N ASP A 16 -16.53 -22.13 58.51
CA ASP A 16 -16.96 -22.91 57.36
C ASP A 16 -17.63 -22.01 56.29
N ALA A 17 -18.48 -21.07 56.72
CA ALA A 17 -19.09 -20.10 55.80
C ALA A 17 -18.03 -19.24 55.09
N ASN A 18 -17.05 -18.71 55.82
CA ASN A 18 -15.97 -17.92 55.25
C ASN A 18 -15.10 -18.75 54.29
N LEU A 19 -14.88 -20.03 54.59
CA LEU A 19 -14.10 -20.93 53.73
C LEU A 19 -14.83 -21.18 52.41
N ILE A 20 -16.14 -21.47 52.47
CA ILE A 20 -16.98 -21.64 51.29
C ILE A 20 -17.02 -20.36 50.44
N GLU A 21 -17.11 -19.19 51.08
CA GLU A 21 -17.09 -17.90 50.40
C GLU A 21 -15.75 -17.66 49.69
N ALA A 22 -14.62 -17.87 50.38
CA ALA A 22 -13.30 -17.71 49.79
C ALA A 22 -13.03 -18.68 48.63
N GLU A 23 -13.45 -19.94 48.75
CA GLU A 23 -13.34 -20.93 47.67
C GLU A 23 -14.22 -20.54 46.47
N SER A 24 -15.44 -20.04 46.74
CA SER A 24 -16.36 -19.58 45.70
C SER A 24 -15.83 -18.35 44.97
N GLU A 25 -15.26 -17.38 45.70
CA GLU A 25 -14.63 -16.19 45.13
C GLU A 25 -13.43 -16.56 44.26
N SER A 26 -12.57 -17.46 44.75
CA SER A 26 -11.41 -17.96 43.99
C SER A 26 -11.84 -18.62 42.69
N LYS A 27 -12.84 -19.52 42.75
CA LYS A 27 -13.38 -20.19 41.58
C LYS A 27 -14.06 -19.23 40.60
N GLN A 28 -14.77 -18.23 41.11
CA GLN A 28 -15.34 -17.17 40.27
C GLN A 28 -14.24 -16.35 39.57
N ALA A 29 -13.19 -15.98 40.28
CA ALA A 29 -12.05 -15.25 39.71
C ALA A 29 -11.37 -16.07 38.61
N GLU A 30 -11.19 -17.38 38.83
CA GLU A 30 -10.62 -18.28 37.83
C GLU A 30 -11.50 -18.39 36.58
N LEU A 31 -12.81 -18.62 36.75
CA LEU A 31 -13.75 -18.68 35.63
C LEU A 31 -13.82 -17.36 34.85
N ARG A 32 -13.77 -16.22 35.54
CA ARG A 32 -13.70 -14.90 34.89
C ARG A 32 -12.41 -14.74 34.09
N ALA A 33 -11.27 -15.14 34.64
CA ALA A 33 -9.98 -15.10 33.95
C ALA A 33 -9.98 -16.01 32.71
N GLN A 34 -10.55 -17.21 32.82
CA GLN A 34 -10.69 -18.13 31.68
C GLN A 34 -11.63 -17.57 30.61
N ALA A 35 -12.78 -17.02 30.99
CA ALA A 35 -13.72 -16.38 30.07
C ALA A 35 -13.08 -15.19 29.34
N PHE A 36 -12.34 -14.35 30.07
CA PHE A 36 -11.60 -13.24 29.49
C PHE A 36 -10.54 -13.74 28.49
N ARG A 37 -9.78 -14.79 28.85
CA ARG A 37 -8.78 -15.39 27.95
C ARG A 37 -9.41 -15.91 26.67
N ILE A 38 -10.51 -16.65 26.77
CA ILE A 38 -11.22 -17.20 25.59
C ILE A 38 -11.74 -16.07 24.70
N ALA A 39 -12.34 -15.03 25.30
CA ALA A 39 -12.84 -13.87 24.55
C ALA A 39 -11.70 -13.14 23.82
N ALA A 40 -10.60 -12.88 24.51
CA ALA A 40 -9.43 -12.21 23.94
C ALA A 40 -8.78 -13.04 22.81
N GLU A 41 -8.66 -14.37 22.97
CA GLU A 41 -8.14 -15.27 21.94
C GLU A 41 -9.05 -15.29 20.70
N ALA A 42 -10.37 -15.32 20.89
CA ALA A 42 -11.33 -15.29 19.80
C ALA A 42 -11.28 -13.96 19.03
N GLU A 43 -11.22 -12.84 19.74
CA GLU A 43 -11.08 -11.50 19.14
C GLU A 43 -9.76 -11.38 18.37
N LEU A 44 -8.66 -11.85 18.94
CA LEU A 44 -7.35 -11.87 18.28
C LEU A 44 -7.39 -12.73 17.01
N ALA A 45 -8.02 -13.91 17.05
CA ALA A 45 -8.14 -14.79 15.89
C ALA A 45 -8.98 -14.13 14.78
N GLN A 46 -10.08 -13.48 15.13
CA GLN A 46 -10.91 -12.74 14.19
C GLN A 46 -10.14 -11.56 13.56
N LEU A 47 -9.42 -10.79 14.38
CA LEU A 47 -8.63 -9.66 13.90
C LEU A 47 -7.53 -10.12 12.94
N LYS A 48 -6.80 -11.18 13.30
CA LYS A 48 -5.77 -11.79 12.44
C LYS A 48 -6.34 -12.26 11.11
N SER A 49 -7.48 -12.96 11.14
CA SER A 49 -8.13 -13.44 9.91
C SER A 49 -8.54 -12.29 9.01
N LYS A 50 -9.08 -11.20 9.57
CA LYS A 50 -9.47 -10.01 8.82
C LYS A 50 -8.25 -9.32 8.20
N GLN A 51 -7.21 -9.10 9.00
CA GLN A 51 -5.97 -8.48 8.53
C GLN A 51 -5.30 -9.31 7.44
N GLN A 52 -5.27 -10.63 7.59
CA GLN A 52 -4.71 -11.52 6.57
C GLN A 52 -5.48 -11.40 5.25
N ALA A 53 -6.82 -11.40 5.30
CA ALA A 53 -7.65 -11.22 4.11
C ALA A 53 -7.43 -9.85 3.45
N GLU A 54 -7.28 -8.78 4.24
CA GLU A 54 -6.97 -7.44 3.72
C GLU A 54 -5.58 -7.38 3.05
N ILE A 55 -4.57 -8.01 3.65
CA ILE A 55 -3.22 -8.10 3.07
C ILE A 55 -3.27 -8.85 1.75
N ASP A 56 -3.95 -10.00 1.71
CA ASP A 56 -4.02 -10.83 0.50
C ASP A 56 -4.80 -10.14 -0.62
N TYR A 57 -5.87 -9.41 -0.28
CA TYR A 57 -6.58 -8.57 -1.23
C TYR A 57 -5.67 -7.48 -1.80
N LYS A 58 -4.97 -6.72 -0.93
CA LYS A 58 -4.04 -5.66 -1.36
C LYS A 58 -2.92 -6.19 -2.24
N LYS A 59 -2.33 -7.35 -1.89
CA LYS A 59 -1.30 -7.99 -2.72
C LYS A 59 -1.82 -8.31 -4.11
N LYS A 60 -2.97 -8.97 -4.21
CA LYS A 60 -3.58 -9.32 -5.51
C LYS A 60 -3.91 -8.08 -6.34
N THR A 61 -4.44 -7.03 -5.72
CA THR A 61 -4.72 -5.76 -6.41
C THR A 61 -3.44 -5.13 -6.93
N ASN A 62 -2.39 -5.06 -6.11
CA ASN A 62 -1.10 -4.51 -6.52
C ASN A 62 -0.46 -5.34 -7.65
N GLU A 63 -0.54 -6.66 -7.59
CA GLU A 63 -0.06 -7.55 -8.66
C GLU A 63 -0.82 -7.31 -9.97
N LEU A 64 -2.14 -7.16 -9.91
CA LEU A 64 -2.97 -6.85 -11.07
C LEU A 64 -2.62 -5.48 -11.67
N GLU A 65 -2.45 -4.46 -10.82
CA GLU A 65 -2.06 -3.12 -11.25
C GLU A 65 -0.68 -3.10 -11.90
N LEU A 66 0.28 -3.82 -11.32
CA LEU A 66 1.63 -3.96 -11.87
C LEU A 66 1.61 -4.70 -13.21
N HIS A 67 0.82 -5.77 -13.33
CA HIS A 67 0.64 -6.48 -14.60
C HIS A 67 0.05 -5.57 -15.67
N LYS A 68 -1.04 -4.89 -15.34
CA LYS A 68 -1.70 -3.93 -16.24
C LYS A 68 -0.74 -2.81 -16.67
N ALA A 69 0.03 -2.25 -15.74
CA ALA A 69 0.98 -1.19 -16.06
C ALA A 69 2.10 -1.69 -17.00
N ARG A 70 2.60 -2.91 -16.79
CA ARG A 70 3.60 -3.53 -17.68
C ARG A 70 3.04 -3.76 -19.08
N GLU A 71 1.86 -4.38 -19.19
CA GLU A 71 1.24 -4.63 -20.50
C GLU A 71 0.94 -3.33 -21.25
N LEU A 72 0.46 -2.30 -20.55
CA LEU A 72 0.23 -0.99 -21.15
C LEU A 72 1.54 -0.36 -21.63
N ALA A 73 2.61 -0.45 -20.83
CA ALA A 73 3.92 0.06 -21.21
C ALA A 73 4.49 -0.70 -22.43
N ASP A 74 4.33 -2.02 -22.50
CA ASP A 74 4.77 -2.83 -23.63
C ASP A 74 3.99 -2.50 -24.91
N ILE A 75 2.67 -2.33 -24.80
CA ILE A 75 1.82 -1.90 -25.92
C ILE A 75 2.22 -0.50 -26.40
N GLU A 76 2.45 0.44 -25.48
CA GLU A 76 2.80 1.81 -25.81
C GLU A 76 4.20 1.90 -26.42
N ALA A 77 5.17 1.17 -25.87
CA ALA A 77 6.51 1.05 -26.44
C ALA A 77 6.47 0.43 -27.84
N GLY A 78 5.70 -0.63 -28.04
CA GLY A 78 5.51 -1.26 -29.35
C GLY A 78 4.87 -0.31 -30.36
N LYS A 79 3.83 0.42 -29.96
CA LYS A 79 3.19 1.44 -30.80
C LYS A 79 4.16 2.55 -31.17
N LEU A 80 4.94 3.04 -30.22
CA LEU A 80 5.94 4.09 -30.46
C LEU A 80 7.02 3.60 -31.42
N ALA A 81 7.52 2.37 -31.24
CA ALA A 81 8.50 1.77 -32.13
C ALA A 81 7.98 1.68 -33.57
N GLN A 82 6.73 1.25 -33.76
CA GLN A 82 6.09 1.22 -35.09
C GLN A 82 5.95 2.62 -35.71
N ILE A 83 5.60 3.63 -34.91
CA ILE A 83 5.53 5.02 -35.39
C ILE A 83 6.92 5.52 -35.80
N MET A 84 7.93 5.29 -34.97
CA MET A 84 9.31 5.71 -35.25
C MET A 84 9.87 5.00 -36.49
N GLU A 85 9.59 3.71 -36.66
CA GLU A 85 9.99 2.94 -37.83
C GLU A 85 9.31 3.47 -39.11
N ALA A 86 8.03 3.81 -39.03
CA ALA A 86 7.29 4.39 -40.16
C ALA A 86 7.77 5.81 -40.54
N ILE A 87 8.22 6.62 -39.58
CA ILE A 87 8.79 7.95 -39.83
C ILE A 87 10.20 7.83 -40.43
N GLY A 88 10.98 6.87 -39.95
CA GLY A 88 12.36 6.61 -40.35
C GLY A 88 13.39 7.56 -39.70
N PRO A 89 14.65 7.11 -39.54
CA PRO A 89 15.67 7.84 -38.79
C PRO A 89 16.04 9.18 -39.42
N GLU A 90 16.07 9.28 -40.75
CA GLU A 90 16.42 10.54 -41.45
C GLU A 90 15.38 11.63 -41.21
N THR A 91 14.09 11.28 -41.21
CA THR A 91 13.01 12.23 -40.92
C THR A 91 13.05 12.68 -39.45
N ILE A 92 13.43 11.79 -38.53
CA ILE A 92 13.61 12.13 -37.10
C ILE A 92 14.78 13.12 -36.93
N VAL A 93 15.89 12.92 -37.63
CA VAL A 93 17.03 13.85 -37.64
C VAL A 93 16.60 15.20 -38.22
N ALA A 94 15.89 15.20 -39.35
CA ALA A 94 15.37 16.42 -39.95
C ALA A 94 14.40 17.18 -39.02
N ILE A 95 13.59 16.46 -38.24
CA ILE A 95 12.75 17.07 -37.19
C ILE A 95 13.62 17.67 -36.08
N ALA A 96 14.63 16.96 -35.60
CA ALA A 96 15.54 17.44 -34.55
C ALA A 96 16.35 18.68 -34.98
N GLU A 97 16.68 18.79 -36.27
CA GLU A 97 17.37 19.95 -36.85
C GLU A 97 16.42 21.08 -37.27
N ALA A 98 15.12 20.81 -37.40
CA ALA A 98 14.13 21.82 -37.75
C ALA A 98 13.98 22.85 -36.62
N GLY A 99 13.77 24.11 -36.99
CA GLY A 99 13.54 25.19 -36.01
C GLY A 99 12.32 24.91 -35.10
N PRO A 100 12.28 25.51 -33.90
CA PRO A 100 11.33 25.17 -32.83
C PRO A 100 9.85 25.29 -33.24
N GLU A 101 9.50 26.23 -34.12
CA GLU A 101 8.12 26.32 -34.64
C GLU A 101 7.74 25.15 -35.56
N MET A 102 8.70 24.68 -36.37
CA MET A 102 8.48 23.59 -37.31
C MET A 102 8.45 22.24 -36.58
N GLN A 103 9.28 22.06 -35.54
CA GLN A 103 9.23 20.92 -34.63
C GLN A 103 7.86 20.77 -33.97
N ALA A 104 7.32 21.85 -33.39
CA ALA A 104 6.01 21.80 -32.74
C ALA A 104 4.88 21.40 -33.72
N LYS A 105 4.87 21.97 -34.93
CA LYS A 105 3.88 21.63 -35.96
C LYS A 105 4.02 20.20 -36.49
N LEU A 106 5.23 19.70 -36.66
CA LEU A 106 5.49 18.33 -37.11
C LEU A 106 5.13 17.30 -36.03
N LEU A 107 5.49 17.56 -34.77
CA LEU A 107 5.11 16.72 -33.63
C LEU A 107 3.58 16.73 -33.41
N GLU A 108 2.92 17.87 -33.62
CA GLU A 108 1.46 17.96 -33.58
C GLU A 108 0.80 17.20 -34.74
N GLY A 109 1.32 17.31 -35.96
CA GLY A 109 0.82 16.57 -37.13
C GLY A 109 1.01 15.05 -37.04
N LEU A 110 2.05 14.60 -36.34
CA LEU A 110 2.28 13.19 -36.02
C LEU A 110 1.45 12.69 -34.82
N GLY A 111 0.65 13.57 -34.19
CA GLY A 111 -0.16 13.23 -33.02
C GLY A 111 0.66 12.93 -31.76
N LEU A 112 1.96 13.29 -31.75
CA LEU A 112 2.90 13.06 -30.65
C LEU A 112 2.76 14.18 -29.60
N LYS A 113 1.55 14.40 -29.08
CA LYS A 113 1.32 15.35 -27.98
C LYS A 113 1.75 14.71 -26.66
N GLY A 114 2.96 15.02 -26.19
CA GLY A 114 3.36 14.80 -24.80
C GLY A 114 4.19 13.55 -24.47
N TYR A 115 4.91 12.96 -25.43
CA TYR A 115 5.80 11.83 -25.13
C TYR A 115 7.05 12.30 -24.38
N LEU A 116 7.16 11.88 -23.12
CA LEU A 116 8.36 12.01 -22.28
C LEU A 116 9.32 10.88 -22.70
N ILE A 117 10.38 11.19 -23.46
CA ILE A 117 11.43 10.18 -23.75
C ILE A 117 12.37 10.17 -22.55
N THR A 118 12.28 9.14 -21.73
CA THR A 118 13.20 8.89 -20.62
C THR A 118 14.36 8.03 -21.10
N ASP A 119 15.51 8.63 -21.38
CA ASP A 119 16.79 7.91 -21.31
C ASP A 119 17.17 7.81 -19.82
N GLY A 120 17.58 6.63 -19.36
CA GLY A 120 17.57 6.16 -17.97
C GLY A 120 18.41 6.94 -16.94
N ASN A 121 18.89 8.15 -17.27
CA ASN A 121 19.63 9.04 -16.39
C ASN A 121 19.04 10.46 -16.28
N SER A 122 18.13 10.87 -17.18
CA SER A 122 17.50 12.21 -17.16
C SER A 122 16.11 12.21 -17.81
N PRO A 123 15.04 12.62 -17.10
CA PRO A 123 13.71 12.74 -17.71
C PRO A 123 13.70 13.91 -18.71
N ILE A 124 13.72 13.61 -20.01
CA ILE A 124 13.58 14.61 -21.07
C ILE A 124 12.10 14.68 -21.48
N ASN A 125 11.45 15.76 -21.07
CA ASN A 125 10.13 16.11 -21.57
C ASN A 125 10.29 16.79 -22.92
N LEU A 126 10.09 16.06 -24.02
CA LEU A 126 10.31 16.53 -25.39
C LEU A 126 9.65 17.89 -25.66
N PHE A 127 8.51 18.18 -25.03
CA PHE A 127 7.80 19.45 -25.15
C PHE A 127 8.53 20.60 -24.42
N ASN A 128 9.12 20.35 -23.25
CA ASN A 128 9.87 21.34 -22.47
C ASN A 128 11.34 21.46 -22.89
N THR A 129 11.99 20.40 -23.39
CA THR A 129 13.36 20.51 -23.94
C THR A 129 13.39 21.34 -25.21
N ALA A 130 12.33 21.30 -26.02
CA ALA A 130 12.18 22.21 -27.16
C ALA A 130 12.14 23.69 -26.72
N GLN A 131 11.60 24.00 -25.53
CA GLN A 131 11.66 25.36 -24.96
C GLN A 131 13.00 25.66 -24.26
N GLY A 132 13.63 24.66 -23.63
CA GLY A 132 14.90 24.81 -22.92
C GLY A 132 16.13 24.96 -23.83
N MET A 133 16.13 24.35 -25.02
CA MET A 133 17.21 24.53 -26.02
C MET A 133 17.04 25.78 -26.88
N VAL A 134 15.91 26.49 -26.76
CA VAL A 134 15.67 27.81 -27.39
C VAL A 134 16.25 28.96 -26.53
N GLY A 135 16.88 28.64 -25.38
CA GLY A 135 17.63 29.58 -24.55
C GLY A 135 19.14 29.55 -24.77
N THR A 136 19.61 30.22 -25.82
CA THR A 136 20.99 30.76 -26.00
C THR A 136 22.14 29.79 -26.36
N PRO A 137 22.60 29.77 -27.63
CA PRO A 137 24.00 29.47 -27.95
C PRO A 137 24.86 30.73 -27.73
N GLY A 138 25.73 30.69 -26.71
CA GLY A 138 26.98 31.47 -26.61
C GLY A 138 26.90 33.01 -26.58
N ALA A 139 27.07 33.59 -25.38
CA ALA A 139 27.81 34.84 -25.23
C ALA A 139 29.19 34.51 -24.65
N GLY A 140 30.21 34.52 -25.52
CA GLY A 140 31.58 34.68 -25.08
C GLY A 140 31.83 36.15 -24.74
N GLN A 141 31.92 36.45 -23.44
CA GLN A 141 32.79 37.43 -22.79
C GLN A 141 32.67 37.26 -21.27
#